data_AF-A0A9J5YL41-F1
#
_entry.id   AF-A0A9J5YL41-F1
#
_cell.length_a   1.000
_cell.length_b   1.000
_cell.length_c   1.000
_cell.angle_alpha   90.00
_cell.angle_beta   90.00
_cell.angle_gamma   90.00
#
_symmetry.space_group_name_H-M   'P 1'
#
loop_
_entity.id
_entity.type
_entity.pdbx_description
1 polymer ?
#
loop_
_entity_poly.entity_id
_entity_poly.type
_entity_poly.pdbx_seq_one_letter_code
_entity_poly.pdbx_strand_id
1 'polypeptide(L)'
;MKEYGASKQETYIKFQKAVTNAWKDIDKEFFCPTEGPMFVLERVLNFARVIETLYKEEDGYTNAKDKLQNMINLMLTESVKI
;
A
#
# COMPACT_ATOMS: atom_id res chain seq x y z
N MET A 1 -2.06 5.33 21.04
CA MET A 1 -1.50 5.36 22.41
C MET A 1 -1.98 6.56 23.20
N LYS A 2 -1.38 7.76 23.09
CA LYS A 2 -1.67 8.92 23.97
C LYS A 2 -3.16 9.32 24.06
N GLU A 3 -3.86 9.39 22.93
CA GLU A 3 -5.27 9.80 22.86
C GLU A 3 -6.22 8.88 23.64
N TYR A 4 -5.92 7.57 23.69
CA TYR A 4 -6.79 6.56 24.27
C TYR A 4 -6.17 5.83 25.48
N GLY A 5 -4.99 6.26 25.94
CA GLY A 5 -4.21 5.51 26.94
C GLY A 5 -3.82 4.08 26.55
N ALA A 6 -3.99 3.70 25.27
CA ALA A 6 -3.81 2.33 24.80
C ALA A 6 -2.33 1.93 24.65
N SER A 7 -2.06 0.63 24.77
CA SER A 7 -0.73 0.05 24.51
C SER A 7 -0.31 0.19 23.05
N LYS A 8 0.99 -0.04 22.77
CA LYS A 8 1.52 -0.04 21.40
C LYS A 8 0.84 -1.12 20.54
N GLN A 9 0.64 -2.31 21.09
CA GLN A 9 0.05 -3.45 20.39
C GLN A 9 -1.42 -3.20 20.04
N GLU A 10 -2.23 -2.73 21.01
CA GLU A 10 -3.64 -2.37 20.75
C GLU A 10 -3.75 -1.27 19.70
N THR A 11 -2.86 -0.27 19.78
CA THR A 11 -2.79 0.81 18.79
C THR A 11 -2.48 0.25 17.40
N TYR A 12 -1.52 -0.67 17.28
CA TYR A 12 -1.16 -1.29 16.00
C TYR A 12 -2.33 -2.11 15.42
N ILE A 13 -2.99 -2.94 16.24
CA ILE A 13 -4.16 -3.72 15.81
C ILE A 13 -5.28 -2.81 15.31
N LYS A 14 -5.54 -1.69 16.00
CA LYS A 14 -6.57 -0.71 15.58
C LYS A 14 -6.24 -0.11 14.22
N PHE A 15 -4.99 0.31 13.99
CA PHE A 15 -4.58 0.87 12.70
C PHE A 15 -4.57 -0.19 11.58
N GLN A 16 -4.13 -1.40 11.86
CA GLN A 16 -4.18 -2.49 10.89
C GLN A 16 -5.62 -2.78 10.46
N LYS A 17 -6.57 -2.81 11.40
CA LYS A 17 -8.00 -2.94 11.10
C LYS A 17 -8.52 -1.79 10.23
N ALA A 18 -8.09 -0.55 10.52
CA ALA A 18 -8.48 0.61 9.73
C ALA A 18 -7.97 0.52 8.28
N VAL A 19 -6.71 0.13 8.09
CA VAL A 19 -6.12 -0.10 6.75
C VAL A 19 -6.86 -1.24 6.02
N THR A 20 -7.13 -2.36 6.68
CA THR A 20 -7.90 -3.46 6.09
C THR A 20 -9.31 -3.04 5.68
N ASN A 21 -9.97 -2.21 6.47
CA ASN A 21 -11.29 -1.69 6.11
C ASN A 21 -11.21 -0.73 4.91
N ALA A 22 -10.21 0.16 4.88
CA ALA A 22 -10.01 1.06 3.75
C ALA A 22 -9.76 0.30 2.43
N TRP A 23 -9.03 -0.82 2.46
CA TRP A 23 -8.89 -1.69 1.30
C TRP A 23 -10.22 -2.28 0.81
N LYS A 24 -11.08 -2.72 1.73
CA LYS A 24 -12.43 -3.22 1.39
C LYS A 24 -13.32 -2.14 0.77
N ASP A 25 -13.19 -0.91 1.26
CA ASP A 25 -13.92 0.23 0.72
C ASP A 25 -13.44 0.53 -0.72
N ILE A 26 -12.11 0.54 -0.95
CA ILE A 26 -11.54 0.68 -2.31
C ILE A 26 -12.07 -0.39 -3.25
N ASP A 27 -12.03 -1.66 -2.84
CA ASP A 27 -12.50 -2.77 -3.67
C ASP A 27 -13.99 -2.59 -4.01
N LYS A 28 -14.82 -2.29 -3.03
CA LYS A 28 -16.26 -2.10 -3.22
C LYS A 28 -16.55 -0.97 -4.22
N GLU A 29 -15.93 0.19 -4.05
CA GLU A 29 -16.15 1.33 -4.92
C GLU A 29 -15.65 1.07 -6.35
N PHE A 30 -14.59 0.27 -6.53
CA PHE A 30 -14.09 -0.10 -7.86
C PHE A 30 -15.03 -1.03 -8.63
N PHE A 31 -15.88 -1.80 -7.93
CA PHE A 31 -16.88 -2.69 -8.54
C PHE A 31 -18.25 -2.01 -8.77
N CYS A 32 -18.47 -0.82 -8.22
CA CYS A 32 -19.67 -0.04 -8.49
C CYS A 32 -19.56 0.68 -9.85
N PRO A 33 -20.68 1.14 -10.45
CA PRO A 33 -20.62 2.09 -11.55
C PRO A 33 -19.88 3.34 -11.07
N THR A 34 -18.62 3.47 -11.46
CA THR A 34 -17.78 4.58 -11.02
C THR A 34 -18.11 5.82 -11.83
N GLU A 35 -18.23 6.97 -11.15
CA GLU A 35 -18.60 8.25 -11.78
C GLU A 35 -17.51 8.81 -12.72
N GLY A 36 -16.30 8.21 -12.73
CA GLY A 36 -15.14 8.71 -13.47
C GLY A 36 -14.47 7.66 -14.37
N PRO A 37 -13.58 8.09 -15.28
CA PRO A 37 -12.86 7.16 -16.14
C PRO A 37 -11.98 6.19 -15.37
N MET A 38 -12.05 4.90 -15.71
CA MET A 38 -11.30 3.82 -15.04
C MET A 38 -9.81 4.13 -14.92
N PHE A 39 -9.19 4.67 -15.97
CA PHE A 39 -7.77 4.99 -15.98
C PHE A 39 -7.37 5.99 -14.89
N VAL A 40 -8.26 6.90 -14.46
CA VAL A 40 -7.98 7.84 -13.36
C VAL A 40 -7.99 7.10 -12.03
N LEU A 41 -8.97 6.22 -11.83
CA LEU A 41 -9.12 5.42 -10.62
C LEU A 41 -7.97 4.44 -10.45
N GLU A 42 -7.51 3.83 -11.54
CA GLU A 42 -6.33 2.97 -11.56
C GLU A 42 -5.07 3.69 -11.09
N ARG A 43 -4.91 4.99 -11.37
CA ARG A 43 -3.76 5.77 -10.86
C ARG A 43 -3.79 5.88 -9.34
N VAL A 44 -4.96 6.15 -8.75
CA VAL A 44 -5.12 6.25 -7.30
C VAL A 44 -4.94 4.88 -6.64
N LEU A 45 -5.53 3.83 -7.22
CA LEU A 45 -5.37 2.46 -6.75
C LEU A 45 -3.90 2.01 -6.77
N ASN A 46 -3.19 2.28 -7.87
CA ASN A 46 -1.77 1.95 -7.99
C ASN A 46 -0.92 2.76 -7.01
N PHE A 47 -1.28 4.00 -6.71
CA PHE A 47 -0.59 4.78 -5.68
C PHE A 47 -0.78 4.14 -4.28
N ALA A 48 -1.99 3.73 -3.91
CA ALA A 48 -2.23 3.03 -2.65
C ALA A 48 -1.40 1.73 -2.54
N ARG A 49 -1.31 0.94 -3.61
CA ARG A 49 -0.47 -0.26 -3.69
C ARG A 49 1.02 0.04 -3.50
N VAL A 50 1.51 1.15 -4.07
CA VAL A 50 2.90 1.59 -3.87
C VAL A 50 3.15 1.92 -2.40
N ILE A 51 2.25 2.64 -1.73
CA ILE A 51 2.39 2.96 -0.30
C ILE A 51 2.44 1.69 0.54
N GLU A 52 1.54 0.73 0.31
CA GLU A 52 1.57 -0.56 0.99
C GLU A 52 2.88 -1.32 0.74
N THR A 53 3.37 -1.30 -0.49
CA THR A 53 4.63 -1.96 -0.87
C THR A 53 5.84 -1.33 -0.16
N LEU A 54 5.91 0.00 -0.12
CA LEU A 54 7.01 0.74 0.48
C LEU A 54 7.10 0.56 2.00
N TYR A 55 5.97 0.41 2.69
CA TYR A 55 5.89 0.38 4.15
C TYR A 55 5.46 -0.96 4.75
N LYS A 56 5.50 -2.06 3.96
CA LYS A 56 5.04 -3.38 4.39
C LYS A 56 5.79 -3.95 5.59
N GLU A 57 7.09 -3.69 5.67
CA GLU A 57 7.96 -4.23 6.71
C GLU A 57 8.62 -3.10 7.50
N GLU A 58 9.33 -2.22 6.80
CA GLU A 58 9.99 -1.05 7.35
C GLU A 58 9.81 0.17 6.43
N ASP A 59 10.51 1.27 6.71
CA ASP A 59 10.52 2.44 5.83
C ASP A 59 11.37 2.18 4.57
N GLY A 60 10.78 1.51 3.59
CA GLY A 60 11.43 1.25 2.31
C GLY A 60 11.63 2.50 1.45
N TYR A 61 10.93 3.62 1.74
CA TYR A 61 11.05 4.84 0.95
C TYR A 61 12.35 5.58 1.26
N THR A 62 12.67 5.78 2.54
CA THR A 62 13.92 6.45 2.94
C THR A 62 15.06 5.45 3.17
N ASN A 63 14.75 4.21 3.52
CA ASN A 63 15.72 3.14 3.70
C ASN A 63 15.44 2.00 2.71
N ALA A 64 15.69 2.25 1.42
CA ALA A 64 15.43 1.28 0.34
C ALA A 64 16.34 0.04 0.33
N LYS A 65 17.27 -0.07 1.28
CA LYS A 65 18.29 -1.13 1.31
C LYS A 65 17.57 -2.47 1.30
N ASP A 66 18.02 -3.35 0.40
CA ASP A 66 17.48 -4.68 0.16
C ASP A 66 16.21 -4.71 -0.70
N LYS A 67 15.02 -4.76 -0.09
CA LYS A 67 13.82 -5.27 -0.77
C LYS A 67 13.32 -4.37 -1.91
N LEU A 68 13.25 -3.06 -1.68
CA LEU A 68 12.80 -2.11 -2.69
C LEU A 68 13.81 -2.00 -3.83
N GLN A 69 15.11 -1.94 -3.52
CA GLN A 69 16.16 -1.89 -4.52
C GLN A 69 16.14 -3.13 -5.44
N ASN A 70 15.96 -4.32 -4.86
CA ASN A 70 15.83 -5.56 -5.63
C ASN A 70 14.59 -5.53 -6.54
N MET A 71 13.45 -5.06 -6.03
CA MET A 71 12.23 -4.93 -6.83
C MET A 71 12.42 -3.97 -8.02
N ILE A 72 13.09 -2.84 -7.80
CA ILE A 72 13.40 -1.86 -8.86
C ILE A 72 14.32 -2.49 -9.92
N ASN A 73 15.37 -3.20 -9.51
CA ASN A 73 16.28 -3.87 -10.44
C ASN A 73 15.56 -4.90 -11.30
N LEU A 74 14.73 -5.75 -10.70
CA LEU A 74 13.95 -6.77 -11.41
C LEU A 74 12.97 -6.17 -12.43
N MET A 75 12.38 -5.00 -12.15
CA MET A 75 11.38 -4.39 -13.01
C MET A 75 11.96 -3.47 -14.10
N LEU A 76 13.06 -2.76 -13.81
CA LEU A 76 13.55 -1.67 -14.65
C LEU A 76 14.96 -1.90 -15.21
N THR A 77 15.73 -2.82 -14.66
CA THR A 77 17.13 -3.06 -15.04
C THR A 77 17.30 -4.43 -15.70
N GLU A 78 16.68 -5.46 -15.15
CA GLU A 78 16.83 -6.84 -15.63
C GLU A 78 15.89 -7.14 -16.81
N SER A 79 16.43 -7.80 -17.84
CA SER A 79 15.63 -8.31 -18.94
C SER A 79 14.99 -9.64 -18.57
N VAL A 80 13.70 -9.81 -18.90
CA VAL A 80 13.07 -11.12 -18.87
C VAL A 80 13.70 -11.98 -19.97
N LYS A 81 14.33 -13.10 -19.60
CA LYS A 81 14.78 -14.10 -20.58
C LYS A 81 13.55 -14.79 -21.16
N ILE A 82 13.41 -14.72 -22.48
CA ILE A 82 12.35 -15.38 -23.26
C ILE A 82 12.92 -16.66 -23.85
#